data_AF-A0A9D2TZ16-F1
#
_entry.id   AF-A0A9D2TZ16-F1
#
_cell.length_a   1.000
_cell.length_b   1.000
_cell.length_c   1.000
_cell.angle_alpha   90.00
_cell.angle_beta   90.00
_cell.angle_gamma   90.00
#
_symmetry.space_group_name_H-M   'P 1'
#
loop_
_entity.id
_entity.type
_entity.pdbx_description
1 polymer ?
#
loop_
_entity_poly.entity_id
_entity_poly.type
_entity_poly.pdbx_seq_one_letter_code
_entity_poly.pdbx_strand_id
1 'polypeptide(L)'
;YSLDLFALSGDPDTEFPDESMPLYLYDENPFTDIKYLLNGDVIFEDIPYLLAETFLDDYDEGASYNWAQYHSFSREDALANYGRPREILQEKTPEEYRPFIDGNVDLLEQLVRDYPDTVFCFFYPPYSLLWWDNMIRSGQLEQSLYAAEASMERLLSYDNVRIYYFQNEEDVILDLDLYMDPIHFSEDINHWMVEEMAQDHYRVTGENYASGLEKMARIAERIRTDYDVLTAVQTDG
;
A
#
# COMPACT_ATOMS: atom_id res chain seq x y z
N TYR A 1 -7.68 5.39 -4.24
CA TYR A 1 -6.96 4.13 -4.54
C TYR A 1 -5.53 4.30 -4.09
N SER A 2 -5.01 3.38 -3.27
CA SER A 2 -3.60 3.39 -2.86
C SER A 2 -2.73 2.96 -4.04
N LEU A 3 -1.72 3.74 -4.39
CA LEU A 3 -0.70 3.33 -5.35
C LEU A 3 0.49 2.75 -4.61
N ASP A 4 0.40 1.45 -4.36
CA ASP A 4 1.45 0.70 -3.69
C ASP A 4 2.62 0.47 -4.66
N LEU A 5 3.79 1.04 -4.33
CA LEU A 5 4.96 1.03 -5.23
C LEU A 5 5.43 -0.38 -5.62
N PHE A 6 5.29 -1.36 -4.72
CA PHE A 6 5.62 -2.75 -5.02
C PHE A 6 4.61 -3.40 -5.98
N ALA A 7 3.32 -3.05 -5.87
CA ALA A 7 2.28 -3.58 -6.76
C ALA A 7 2.46 -3.10 -8.20
N LEU A 8 2.90 -1.86 -8.40
CA LEU A 8 3.24 -1.32 -9.73
C LEU A 8 4.36 -2.09 -10.43
N SER A 9 5.18 -2.84 -9.70
CA SER A 9 6.25 -3.64 -10.28
C SER A 9 5.91 -5.12 -10.50
N GLY A 10 4.66 -5.51 -10.25
CA GLY A 10 4.17 -6.85 -10.56
C GLY A 10 4.14 -7.11 -12.07
N ASP A 11 3.98 -8.38 -12.45
CA ASP A 11 3.81 -8.73 -13.86
C ASP A 11 2.43 -8.25 -14.35
N PRO A 12 2.36 -7.28 -15.30
CA PRO A 12 1.10 -6.69 -15.76
C PRO A 12 0.23 -7.68 -16.54
N ASP A 13 0.82 -8.78 -17.04
CA ASP A 13 0.12 -9.83 -17.76
C ASP A 13 -0.39 -10.94 -16.81
N THR A 14 -0.24 -10.77 -15.49
CA THR A 14 -0.79 -11.71 -14.51
C THR A 14 -2.31 -11.72 -14.58
N GLU A 15 -2.88 -12.77 -15.16
CA GLU A 15 -4.32 -12.96 -15.19
C GLU A 15 -4.82 -13.55 -13.86
N PHE A 16 -5.70 -12.82 -13.17
CA PHE A 16 -6.62 -13.41 -12.20
C PHE A 16 -7.94 -13.66 -12.94
N PRO A 17 -8.52 -14.87 -12.85
CA PRO A 17 -8.40 -15.81 -11.73
C PRO A 17 -7.49 -17.03 -11.93
N ASP A 18 -6.95 -17.54 -10.81
CA ASP A 18 -6.35 -18.88 -10.73
C ASP A 18 -7.38 -19.94 -10.27
N GLU A 19 -6.94 -21.19 -10.14
CA GLU A 19 -7.79 -22.33 -9.73
C GLU A 19 -8.44 -22.18 -8.34
N SER A 20 -8.00 -21.22 -7.51
CA SER A 20 -8.56 -20.97 -6.18
C SER A 20 -9.80 -20.08 -6.20
N MET A 21 -10.03 -19.32 -7.27
CA MET A 21 -11.23 -18.48 -7.35
C MET A 21 -12.45 -19.37 -7.61
N PRO A 22 -13.58 -19.16 -6.89
CA PRO A 22 -14.81 -19.91 -7.13
C PRO A 22 -15.48 -19.43 -8.42
N LEU A 23 -14.86 -19.73 -9.58
CA LEU A 23 -15.30 -19.33 -10.93
C LEU A 23 -16.77 -19.70 -11.21
N TYR A 24 -17.27 -20.73 -10.53
CA TYR A 24 -18.67 -21.14 -10.61
C TYR A 24 -19.64 -20.10 -10.05
N LEU A 25 -19.21 -19.16 -9.21
CA LEU A 25 -20.02 -18.02 -8.73
C LEU A 25 -20.07 -16.87 -9.74
N TYR A 26 -19.25 -16.93 -10.79
CA TYR A 26 -19.14 -15.90 -11.83
C TYR A 26 -19.74 -16.35 -13.17
N ASP A 27 -20.34 -17.55 -13.20
CA ASP A 27 -21.11 -18.03 -14.35
C ASP A 27 -22.62 -17.80 -14.13
N GLU A 28 -23.44 -17.97 -15.18
CA GLU A 28 -24.90 -17.90 -15.08
C GLU A 28 -25.55 -19.29 -14.89
N ASN A 29 -24.80 -20.28 -14.41
CA ASN A 29 -25.24 -21.67 -14.34
C ASN A 29 -25.71 -22.06 -12.93
N PRO A 30 -27.02 -22.11 -12.66
CA PRO A 30 -27.54 -22.38 -11.31
C PRO A 30 -27.22 -23.79 -10.78
N PHE A 31 -26.71 -24.70 -11.62
CA PHE A 31 -26.34 -26.05 -11.17
C PHE A 31 -24.96 -26.09 -10.51
N THR A 32 -24.07 -25.15 -10.81
CA THR A 32 -22.73 -25.09 -10.22
C THR A 32 -22.74 -24.42 -8.85
N ASP A 33 -23.73 -23.55 -8.60
CA ASP A 33 -24.04 -22.93 -7.30
C ASP A 33 -24.29 -23.92 -6.16
N ILE A 34 -24.60 -25.19 -6.48
CA ILE A 34 -24.74 -26.24 -5.46
C ILE A 34 -23.49 -26.38 -4.60
N LYS A 35 -22.31 -26.04 -5.13
CA LYS A 35 -21.04 -26.02 -4.40
C LYS A 35 -21.01 -24.96 -3.30
N TYR A 36 -21.72 -23.86 -3.48
CA TYR A 36 -21.90 -22.82 -2.47
C TYR A 36 -23.08 -23.17 -1.55
N LEU A 37 -24.24 -23.49 -2.13
CA LEU A 37 -25.48 -23.74 -1.38
C LEU A 37 -25.40 -24.97 -0.45
N LEU A 38 -24.62 -25.99 -0.81
CA LEU A 38 -24.40 -27.20 -0.01
C LEU A 38 -22.97 -27.29 0.54
N ASN A 39 -22.28 -26.16 0.68
CA ASN A 39 -21.00 -26.14 1.34
C ASN A 39 -21.18 -26.50 2.82
N GLY A 40 -20.60 -27.63 3.24
CA GLY A 40 -20.73 -28.14 4.60
C GLY A 40 -20.12 -27.20 5.63
N ASP A 41 -19.00 -26.58 5.29
CA ASP A 41 -18.30 -25.61 6.16
C ASP A 41 -19.20 -24.36 6.35
N VAL A 42 -19.82 -23.86 5.27
CA VAL A 42 -20.77 -22.74 5.38
C VAL A 42 -21.98 -23.09 6.25
N ILE A 43 -22.59 -24.26 6.03
CA ILE A 43 -23.83 -24.65 6.73
C ILE A 43 -23.57 -24.95 8.21
N PHE A 44 -22.48 -25.64 8.52
CA PHE A 44 -22.23 -26.19 9.85
C PHE A 44 -21.21 -25.42 10.67
N GLU A 45 -20.41 -24.55 10.06
CA GLU A 45 -19.40 -23.73 10.75
C GLU A 45 -19.73 -22.24 10.63
N ASP A 46 -19.77 -21.68 9.41
CA ASP A 46 -19.90 -20.23 9.21
C ASP A 46 -21.27 -19.70 9.67
N ILE A 47 -22.38 -20.31 9.26
CA ILE A 47 -23.73 -19.85 9.65
C ILE A 47 -23.91 -19.93 11.18
N PRO A 48 -23.59 -21.03 11.88
CA PRO A 48 -23.64 -21.09 13.33
C PRO A 48 -22.73 -20.07 14.02
N TYR A 49 -21.49 -19.88 13.50
CA TYR A 49 -20.57 -18.87 14.01
C TYR A 49 -21.16 -17.46 13.89
N LEU A 50 -21.64 -17.08 12.70
CA LEU A 50 -22.27 -15.77 12.47
C LEU A 50 -23.48 -15.53 13.36
N LEU A 51 -24.33 -16.55 13.57
CA LEU A 51 -25.46 -16.46 14.49
C LEU A 51 -24.99 -16.29 15.94
N ALA A 52 -23.95 -17.02 16.36
CA ALA A 52 -23.36 -16.87 17.68
C ALA A 52 -22.81 -15.44 17.88
N GLU A 53 -21.97 -14.95 16.97
CA GLU A 53 -21.45 -13.57 17.01
C GLU A 53 -22.58 -12.53 17.06
N THR A 54 -23.63 -12.70 16.24
CA THR A 54 -24.78 -11.78 16.18
C THR A 54 -25.57 -11.74 17.49
N PHE A 55 -25.67 -12.85 18.23
CA PHE A 55 -26.52 -12.96 19.41
C PHE A 55 -25.76 -12.90 20.74
N LEU A 56 -24.44 -13.10 20.74
CA LEU A 56 -23.62 -13.21 21.95
C LEU A 56 -22.71 -12.00 22.16
N ASP A 57 -22.33 -11.29 21.11
CA ASP A 57 -21.49 -10.10 21.19
C ASP A 57 -22.21 -8.85 20.66
N ASP A 58 -21.83 -7.69 21.21
CA ASP A 58 -22.28 -6.39 20.70
C ASP A 58 -21.48 -6.05 19.43
N TYR A 59 -21.93 -6.60 18.30
CA TYR A 59 -21.33 -6.33 16.99
C TYR A 59 -21.46 -4.85 16.62
N ASP A 60 -20.32 -4.19 16.41
CA ASP A 60 -20.22 -2.84 15.85
C ASP A 60 -19.91 -2.93 14.35
N GLU A 61 -20.90 -2.62 13.52
CA GLU A 61 -20.74 -2.51 12.06
C GLU A 61 -19.65 -1.50 11.67
N GLY A 62 -19.35 -0.51 12.52
CA GLY A 62 -18.26 0.45 12.32
C GLY A 62 -16.87 -0.15 12.51
N ALA A 63 -16.76 -1.30 13.17
CA ALA A 63 -15.50 -2.03 13.41
C ALA A 63 -15.28 -3.19 12.41
N SER A 64 -16.20 -3.40 11.46
CA SER A 64 -16.05 -4.43 10.43
C SER A 64 -14.75 -4.21 9.63
N TYR A 65 -13.98 -5.29 9.43
CA TYR A 65 -12.69 -5.28 8.74
C TYR A 65 -11.60 -4.42 9.40
N ASN A 66 -11.83 -3.92 10.63
CA ASN A 66 -10.77 -3.30 11.42
C ASN A 66 -9.83 -4.40 11.96
N TRP A 67 -8.75 -4.66 11.24
CA TRP A 67 -7.70 -5.57 11.68
C TRP A 67 -6.84 -4.95 12.78
N ALA A 68 -6.66 -3.61 12.77
CA ALA A 68 -5.79 -2.88 13.68
C ALA A 68 -6.12 -3.10 15.17
N GLN A 69 -7.37 -3.42 15.52
CA GLN A 69 -7.79 -3.72 16.89
C GLN A 69 -7.03 -4.90 17.55
N TYR A 70 -6.43 -5.79 16.75
CA TYR A 70 -5.69 -6.97 17.22
C TYR A 70 -4.17 -6.76 17.26
N HIS A 71 -3.74 -5.51 17.09
CA HIS A 71 -2.36 -5.18 16.75
C HIS A 71 -1.88 -3.97 17.58
N SER A 72 -0.58 -3.93 17.84
CA SER A 72 0.10 -2.82 18.52
C SER A 72 0.99 -2.05 17.56
N PHE A 73 1.04 -0.73 17.74
CA PHE A 73 1.88 0.17 16.98
C PHE A 73 2.95 0.70 17.92
N SER A 74 4.19 0.33 17.67
CA SER A 74 5.33 0.70 18.51
C SER A 74 6.63 0.49 17.75
N ARG A 75 7.65 1.28 18.10
CA ARG A 75 8.99 1.11 17.57
C ARG A 75 9.53 -0.30 17.80
N GLU A 76 9.25 -0.89 18.97
CA GLU A 76 9.71 -2.23 19.32
C GLU A 76 9.11 -3.28 18.38
N ASP A 77 7.79 -3.24 18.17
CA ASP A 77 7.09 -4.18 17.29
C ASP A 77 7.50 -4.00 15.83
N ALA A 78 7.58 -2.76 15.35
CA ALA A 78 8.02 -2.45 13.98
C ALA A 78 9.42 -3.01 13.69
N LEU A 79 10.36 -2.82 14.63
CA LEU A 79 11.71 -3.37 14.50
C LEU A 79 11.74 -4.90 14.62
N ALA A 80 10.92 -5.49 15.50
CA ALA A 80 10.82 -6.94 15.66
C ALA A 80 10.27 -7.62 14.40
N ASN A 81 9.34 -6.97 13.69
CA ASN A 81 8.77 -7.45 12.44
C ASN A 81 9.62 -7.11 11.20
N TYR A 82 10.78 -6.46 11.37
CA TYR A 82 11.70 -6.17 10.28
C TYR A 82 12.98 -7.01 10.34
N GLY A 83 12.98 -8.10 9.56
CA GLY A 83 14.17 -8.91 9.30
C GLY A 83 15.17 -8.20 8.38
N ARG A 84 15.86 -7.16 8.90
CA ARG A 84 16.77 -6.32 8.11
C ARG A 84 17.80 -7.16 7.33
N PRO A 85 17.85 -7.08 5.99
CA PRO A 85 18.82 -7.83 5.19
C PRO A 85 20.26 -7.50 5.59
N ARG A 86 21.12 -8.51 5.78
CA ARG A 86 22.54 -8.26 6.14
C ARG A 86 23.37 -7.77 4.98
N GLU A 87 23.07 -8.27 3.79
CA GLU A 87 23.75 -7.89 2.55
C GLU A 87 23.02 -6.71 1.90
N ILE A 88 23.79 -5.84 1.27
CA ILE A 88 23.27 -4.81 0.38
C ILE A 88 23.45 -5.34 -1.03
N LEU A 89 22.35 -5.59 -1.71
CA LEU A 89 22.35 -6.02 -3.10
C LEU A 89 22.68 -4.84 -4.02
N GLN A 90 23.17 -5.15 -5.22
CA GLN A 90 23.34 -4.15 -6.26
C GLN A 90 21.98 -3.62 -6.71
N GLU A 91 21.91 -2.32 -7.01
CA GLU A 91 20.72 -1.71 -7.58
C GLU A 91 20.32 -2.42 -8.89
N LYS A 92 19.03 -2.77 -9.00
CA LYS A 92 18.47 -3.31 -10.24
C LYS A 92 18.64 -2.32 -11.38
N THR A 93 18.91 -2.83 -12.56
CA THR A 93 19.01 -1.98 -13.75
C THR A 93 17.62 -1.58 -14.22
N PRO A 94 17.47 -0.43 -14.90
CA PRO A 94 16.20 -0.01 -15.50
C PRO A 94 15.53 -1.08 -16.36
N GLU A 95 16.30 -1.89 -17.08
CA GLU A 95 15.80 -2.96 -17.94
C GLU A 95 15.08 -4.07 -17.15
N GLU A 96 15.39 -4.23 -15.85
CA GLU A 96 14.79 -5.25 -14.98
C GLU A 96 13.40 -4.85 -14.46
N TYR A 97 13.09 -3.56 -14.35
CA TYR A 97 11.85 -3.09 -13.72
C TYR A 97 10.95 -2.22 -14.61
N ARG A 98 11.51 -1.46 -15.55
CA ARG A 98 10.72 -0.49 -16.33
C ARG A 98 9.60 -1.14 -17.14
N PRO A 99 9.80 -2.28 -17.84
CA PRO A 99 8.72 -2.90 -18.60
C PRO A 99 7.50 -3.26 -17.75
N PHE A 100 7.72 -3.73 -16.51
CA PHE A 100 6.66 -4.10 -15.58
C PHE A 100 5.93 -2.86 -15.06
N ILE A 101 6.68 -1.85 -14.63
CA ILE A 101 6.11 -0.59 -14.13
C ILE A 101 5.35 0.13 -15.23
N ASP A 102 5.95 0.32 -16.39
CA ASP A 102 5.33 1.02 -17.51
C ASP A 102 4.06 0.29 -17.97
N GLY A 103 4.07 -1.06 -18.00
CA GLY A 103 2.91 -1.87 -18.31
C GLY A 103 1.76 -1.71 -17.30
N ASN A 104 2.05 -1.74 -16.00
CA ASN A 104 1.01 -1.49 -14.98
C ASN A 104 0.48 -0.05 -15.04
N VAL A 105 1.34 0.93 -15.31
CA VAL A 105 0.91 2.32 -15.46
C VAL A 105 0.07 2.50 -16.73
N ASP A 106 0.37 1.81 -17.83
CA ASP A 106 -0.45 1.82 -19.06
C ASP A 106 -1.88 1.33 -18.78
N LEU A 107 -2.04 0.30 -17.94
CA LEU A 107 -3.36 -0.20 -17.51
C LEU A 107 -4.14 0.85 -16.72
N LEU A 108 -3.49 1.53 -15.78
CA LEU A 108 -4.10 2.62 -15.00
C LEU A 108 -4.47 3.81 -15.88
N GLU A 109 -3.57 4.19 -16.79
CA GLU A 109 -3.79 5.28 -17.74
C GLU A 109 -4.97 4.98 -18.67
N GLN A 110 -5.05 3.74 -19.18
CA GLN A 110 -6.19 3.31 -19.98
C GLN A 110 -7.50 3.42 -19.20
N LEU A 111 -7.55 2.96 -17.94
CA LEU A 111 -8.73 3.08 -17.11
C LEU A 111 -9.16 4.54 -16.92
N VAL A 112 -8.22 5.43 -16.61
CA VAL A 112 -8.50 6.86 -16.43
C VAL A 112 -9.07 7.49 -17.70
N ARG A 113 -8.48 7.15 -18.86
CA ARG A 113 -8.88 7.65 -20.18
C ARG A 113 -10.26 7.15 -20.60
N ASP A 114 -10.58 5.90 -20.30
CA ASP A 114 -11.83 5.26 -20.73
C ASP A 114 -13.06 5.76 -19.92
N TYR A 115 -12.83 6.39 -18.76
CA TYR A 115 -13.88 6.93 -17.89
C TYR A 115 -13.67 8.42 -17.55
N PRO A 116 -13.78 9.34 -18.53
CA PRO A 116 -13.47 10.77 -18.34
C PRO A 116 -14.43 11.49 -17.37
N ASP A 117 -15.65 10.97 -17.18
CA ASP A 117 -16.65 11.54 -16.25
C ASP A 117 -16.42 11.10 -14.78
N THR A 118 -15.45 10.22 -14.52
CA THR A 118 -15.08 9.74 -13.18
C THR A 118 -13.85 10.47 -12.68
N VAL A 119 -13.92 11.04 -11.48
CA VAL A 119 -12.75 11.58 -10.79
C VAL A 119 -12.01 10.46 -10.08
N PHE A 120 -10.78 10.18 -10.51
CA PHE A 120 -9.90 9.20 -9.89
C PHE A 120 -9.01 9.87 -8.84
N CYS A 121 -9.13 9.44 -7.59
CA CYS A 121 -8.26 9.88 -6.50
C CYS A 121 -7.25 8.77 -6.16
N PHE A 122 -5.98 9.01 -6.46
CA PHE A 122 -4.84 8.17 -6.10
C PHE A 122 -4.10 8.78 -4.90
N PHE A 123 -3.52 7.93 -4.05
CA PHE A 123 -2.60 8.39 -3.02
C PHE A 123 -1.46 7.40 -2.82
N TYR A 124 -0.30 7.89 -2.39
CA TYR A 124 0.83 7.04 -1.97
C TYR A 124 0.89 7.03 -0.45
N PRO A 125 0.68 5.88 0.19
CA PRO A 125 0.71 5.77 1.64
C PRO A 125 2.14 6.03 2.18
N PRO A 126 2.30 6.50 3.42
CA PRO A 126 3.59 6.72 4.03
C PRO A 126 4.21 5.38 4.45
N TYR A 127 5.14 4.83 3.67
CA TYR A 127 5.90 3.66 4.11
C TYR A 127 7.00 4.07 5.08
N SER A 128 7.17 3.29 6.15
CA SER A 128 8.15 3.60 7.19
C SER A 128 9.59 3.60 6.67
N LEU A 129 10.49 4.15 7.46
CA LEU A 129 11.93 4.08 7.21
C LEU A 129 12.43 2.63 7.05
N LEU A 130 11.76 1.64 7.64
CA LEU A 130 12.15 0.22 7.54
C LEU A 130 11.88 -0.32 6.13
N TRP A 131 10.78 0.11 5.50
CA TRP A 131 10.49 -0.25 4.12
C TRP A 131 11.48 0.40 3.15
N TRP A 132 11.80 1.69 3.36
CA TRP A 132 12.79 2.39 2.54
C TRP A 132 14.20 1.83 2.75
N ASP A 133 14.60 1.46 3.98
CA ASP A 133 15.83 0.70 4.23
C ASP A 133 15.80 -0.64 3.48
N ASN A 134 14.67 -1.35 3.46
CA ASN A 134 14.54 -2.59 2.69
C ASN A 134 14.77 -2.36 1.20
N MET A 135 14.17 -1.31 0.61
CA MET A 135 14.36 -0.97 -0.80
C MET A 135 15.82 -0.65 -1.11
N ILE A 136 16.49 0.11 -0.24
CA ILE A 136 17.93 0.38 -0.38
C ILE A 136 18.75 -0.90 -0.35
N ARG A 137 18.47 -1.79 0.61
CA ARG A 137 19.30 -2.99 0.85
C ARG A 137 19.03 -4.09 -0.16
N SER A 138 17.85 -4.11 -0.75
CA SER A 138 17.47 -5.05 -1.81
C SER A 138 17.78 -4.54 -3.22
N GLY A 139 18.32 -3.33 -3.38
CA GLY A 139 18.63 -2.74 -4.68
C GLY A 139 17.39 -2.35 -5.48
N GLN A 140 16.33 -1.93 -4.79
CA GLN A 140 15.01 -1.59 -5.35
C GLN A 140 14.61 -0.13 -5.07
N LEU A 141 15.54 0.72 -4.63
CA LEU A 141 15.26 2.13 -4.34
C LEU A 141 14.89 2.87 -5.62
N GLU A 142 15.72 2.76 -6.66
CA GLU A 142 15.51 3.41 -7.95
C GLU A 142 14.26 2.86 -8.63
N GLN A 143 14.01 1.55 -8.50
CA GLN A 143 12.77 0.93 -8.96
C GLN A 143 11.54 1.58 -8.30
N SER A 144 11.58 1.80 -6.99
CA SER A 144 10.46 2.37 -6.23
C SER A 144 10.23 3.85 -6.55
N LEU A 145 11.32 4.62 -6.71
CA LEU A 145 11.25 6.02 -7.12
C LEU A 145 10.72 6.14 -8.56
N TYR A 146 11.18 5.28 -9.47
CA TYR A 146 10.68 5.24 -10.84
C TYR A 146 9.20 4.87 -10.91
N ALA A 147 8.73 3.92 -10.09
CA ALA A 147 7.31 3.57 -10.03
C ALA A 147 6.44 4.78 -9.70
N ALA A 148 6.85 5.59 -8.72
CA ALA A 148 6.17 6.83 -8.38
C ALA A 148 6.28 7.89 -9.49
N GLU A 149 7.47 8.07 -10.07
CA GLU A 149 7.72 9.03 -11.16
C GLU A 149 6.86 8.74 -12.38
N ALA A 150 6.95 7.53 -12.93
CA ALA A 150 6.27 7.14 -14.18
C ALA A 150 4.75 7.24 -14.05
N SER A 151 4.19 6.80 -12.92
CA SER A 151 2.76 6.88 -12.67
C SER A 151 2.28 8.30 -12.41
N MET A 152 3.02 9.13 -11.66
CA MET A 152 2.68 10.55 -11.50
C MET A 152 2.75 11.30 -12.83
N GLU A 153 3.84 11.18 -13.58
CA GLU A 153 4.05 11.89 -14.85
C GLU A 153 2.92 11.61 -15.84
N ARG A 154 2.54 10.35 -16.00
CA ARG A 154 1.49 9.94 -16.93
C ARG A 154 0.09 10.33 -16.44
N LEU A 155 -0.26 10.02 -15.20
CA LEU A 155 -1.61 10.21 -14.69
C LEU A 155 -1.94 11.70 -14.44
N LEU A 156 -0.96 12.54 -14.10
CA LEU A 156 -1.18 13.99 -13.91
C LEU A 156 -1.53 14.73 -15.20
N SER A 157 -1.39 14.10 -16.37
CA SER A 157 -1.80 14.69 -17.66
C SER A 157 -3.32 14.71 -17.86
N TYR A 158 -4.08 14.07 -16.97
CA TYR A 158 -5.53 13.93 -17.06
C TYR A 158 -6.26 14.82 -16.04
N ASP A 159 -7.19 15.64 -16.51
CA ASP A 159 -7.96 16.58 -15.66
C ASP A 159 -8.84 15.87 -14.62
N ASN A 160 -9.24 14.62 -14.88
CA ASN A 160 -10.05 13.80 -13.98
C ASN A 160 -9.21 13.02 -12.95
N VAL A 161 -7.92 13.33 -12.80
CA VAL A 161 -7.02 12.68 -11.84
C VAL A 161 -6.66 13.61 -10.68
N ARG A 162 -6.64 13.04 -9.47
CA ARG A 162 -6.10 13.64 -8.25
C ARG A 162 -5.09 12.69 -7.62
N ILE A 163 -3.91 13.18 -7.28
CA ILE A 163 -2.83 12.37 -6.69
C ILE A 163 -2.35 13.04 -5.41
N TYR A 164 -2.21 12.27 -4.33
CA TYR A 164 -1.69 12.73 -3.04
C TYR A 164 -0.45 11.92 -2.64
N TYR A 165 0.56 12.56 -2.06
CA TYR A 165 1.84 11.89 -1.78
C TYR A 165 2.28 12.10 -0.33
N PHE A 166 2.25 11.01 0.46
CA PHE A 166 2.60 11.02 1.88
C PHE A 166 3.94 10.33 2.19
N GLN A 167 4.55 9.66 1.19
CA GLN A 167 5.80 8.91 1.34
C GLN A 167 6.98 9.76 1.85
N ASN A 168 6.95 11.08 1.65
CA ASN A 168 8.04 11.97 2.06
C ASN A 168 7.71 12.82 3.31
N GLU A 169 6.70 12.44 4.10
CA GLU A 169 6.40 13.09 5.39
C GLU A 169 7.30 12.53 6.49
N GLU A 170 8.38 13.25 6.82
CA GLU A 170 9.43 12.75 7.73
C GLU A 170 8.91 12.51 9.15
N ASP A 171 8.00 13.35 9.61
CA ASP A 171 7.41 13.22 10.95
C ASP A 171 6.55 11.94 11.08
N VAL A 172 6.12 11.37 9.95
CA VAL A 172 5.39 10.10 9.90
C VAL A 172 6.36 8.96 9.60
N ILE A 173 7.06 8.99 8.47
CA ILE A 173 7.83 7.82 8.01
C ILE A 173 9.04 7.49 8.88
N LEU A 174 9.56 8.45 9.66
CA LEU A 174 10.69 8.22 10.57
C LEU A 174 10.25 7.85 11.99
N ASP A 175 8.96 7.98 12.31
CA ASP A 175 8.42 7.65 13.62
C ASP A 175 7.86 6.22 13.63
N LEU A 176 8.69 5.29 14.10
CA LEU A 176 8.33 3.87 14.18
C LEU A 176 7.25 3.57 15.22
N ASP A 177 6.94 4.49 16.14
CA ASP A 177 5.86 4.30 17.09
C ASP A 177 4.47 4.36 16.42
N LEU A 178 4.42 4.84 15.17
CA LEU A 178 3.21 4.85 14.34
C LEU A 178 2.99 3.55 13.56
N TYR A 179 3.93 2.59 13.63
CA TYR A 179 3.93 1.40 12.77
C TYR A 179 3.92 0.09 13.56
N MET A 180 3.29 -0.93 12.99
CA MET A 180 3.39 -2.32 13.43
C MET A 180 4.55 -3.05 12.74
N ASP A 181 4.79 -2.72 11.47
CA ASP A 181 5.78 -3.34 10.60
C ASP A 181 6.20 -2.32 9.51
N PRO A 182 7.02 -2.70 8.52
CA PRO A 182 7.51 -1.75 7.53
C PRO A 182 6.44 -0.93 6.77
N ILE A 183 5.21 -1.43 6.61
CA ILE A 183 4.18 -0.78 5.76
C ILE A 183 2.87 -0.47 6.50
N HIS A 184 2.59 -1.15 7.60
CA HIS A 184 1.32 -1.03 8.31
C HIS A 184 1.41 0.01 9.44
N PHE A 185 0.76 1.16 9.24
CA PHE A 185 0.64 2.26 10.19
C PHE A 185 -0.69 2.26 10.95
N SER A 186 -0.74 3.02 12.05
CA SER A 186 -1.90 3.13 12.94
C SER A 186 -3.13 3.76 12.28
N GLU A 187 -4.30 3.58 12.90
CA GLU A 187 -5.54 4.21 12.45
C GLU A 187 -5.48 5.74 12.43
N ASP A 188 -4.69 6.35 13.33
CA ASP A 188 -4.49 7.80 13.38
C ASP A 188 -3.92 8.34 12.06
N ILE A 189 -3.01 7.60 11.43
CA ILE A 189 -2.42 7.98 10.14
C ILE A 189 -3.42 7.82 9.00
N ASN A 190 -4.31 6.81 9.06
CA ASN A 190 -5.42 6.71 8.12
C ASN A 190 -6.36 7.91 8.23
N HIS A 191 -6.78 8.28 9.44
CA HIS A 191 -7.65 9.43 9.68
C HIS A 191 -7.00 10.73 9.21
N TRP A 192 -5.74 10.96 9.57
CA TRP A 192 -4.97 12.12 9.14
C TRP A 192 -4.91 12.23 7.61
N MET A 193 -4.52 11.16 6.89
CA MET A 193 -4.47 11.20 5.42
C MET A 193 -5.83 11.55 4.81
N VAL A 194 -6.93 11.00 5.33
CA VAL A 194 -8.28 11.29 4.84
C VAL A 194 -8.64 12.76 5.06
N GLU A 195 -8.33 13.31 6.23
CA GLU A 195 -8.58 14.72 6.56
C GLU A 195 -7.75 15.68 5.69
N GLU A 196 -6.48 15.35 5.45
CA GLU A 196 -5.58 16.12 4.58
C GLU A 196 -6.05 16.07 3.12
N MET A 197 -6.41 14.89 2.62
CA MET A 197 -6.95 14.72 1.26
C MET A 197 -8.29 15.44 1.07
N ALA A 198 -9.15 15.45 2.09
CA ALA A 198 -10.43 16.16 2.04
C ALA A 198 -10.25 17.68 1.93
N GLN A 199 -9.12 18.21 2.42
CA GLN A 199 -8.72 19.62 2.33
C GLN A 199 -7.86 19.93 1.09
N ASP A 200 -7.62 18.93 0.22
CA ASP A 200 -6.71 19.01 -0.95
C ASP A 200 -5.25 19.37 -0.55
N HIS A 201 -4.86 19.05 0.69
CA HIS A 201 -3.47 19.10 1.12
C HIS A 201 -2.69 17.91 0.56
N TYR A 202 -1.35 17.99 0.55
CA TYR A 202 -0.45 16.96 -0.04
C TYR A 202 -0.72 16.68 -1.53
N ARG A 203 -1.46 17.56 -2.21
CA ARG A 203 -1.81 17.41 -3.63
C ARG A 203 -0.58 17.51 -4.52
N VAL A 204 -0.38 16.49 -5.34
CA VAL A 204 0.65 16.45 -6.37
C VAL A 204 0.13 17.12 -7.64
N THR A 205 0.99 17.91 -8.27
CA THR A 205 0.78 18.62 -9.53
C THR A 205 1.99 18.42 -10.44
N GLY A 206 1.83 18.74 -11.73
CA GLY A 206 2.95 18.76 -12.68
C GLY A 206 4.11 19.69 -12.28
N GLU A 207 3.86 20.64 -11.37
CA GLU A 207 4.87 21.59 -10.90
C GLU A 207 5.67 21.07 -9.69
N ASN A 208 5.08 20.19 -8.87
CA ASN A 208 5.69 19.81 -7.58
C ASN A 208 6.17 18.35 -7.51
N TYR A 209 5.67 17.44 -8.38
CA TYR A 209 5.93 16.00 -8.23
C TYR A 209 7.43 15.67 -8.20
N ALA A 210 8.21 16.25 -9.12
CA ALA A 210 9.66 16.03 -9.19
C ALA A 210 10.37 16.44 -7.90
N SER A 211 10.04 17.61 -7.33
CA SER A 211 10.62 18.05 -6.07
C SER A 211 10.20 17.19 -4.86
N GLY A 212 8.99 16.62 -4.90
CA GLY A 212 8.50 15.66 -3.92
C GLY A 212 9.30 14.35 -3.95
N LEU A 213 9.59 13.83 -5.14
CA LEU A 213 10.43 12.64 -5.33
C LEU A 213 11.89 12.89 -4.97
N GLU A 214 12.43 14.07 -5.31
CA GLU A 214 13.77 14.48 -4.86
C GLU A 214 13.85 14.58 -3.32
N LYS A 215 12.79 15.05 -2.64
CA LYS A 215 12.72 15.03 -1.18
C LYS A 215 12.79 13.60 -0.66
N MET A 216 12.02 12.68 -1.24
CA MET A 216 12.05 11.28 -0.85
C MET A 216 13.44 10.65 -1.06
N ALA A 217 14.09 10.91 -2.20
CA ALA A 217 15.44 10.42 -2.47
C ALA A 217 16.47 10.91 -1.43
N ARG A 218 16.36 12.17 -0.97
CA ARG A 218 17.19 12.70 0.12
C ARG A 218 16.90 12.01 1.46
N ILE A 219 15.64 11.74 1.76
CA ILE A 219 15.25 11.00 2.98
C ILE A 219 15.81 9.57 2.92
N ALA A 220 15.71 8.90 1.76
CA ALA A 220 16.29 7.57 1.57
C ALA A 220 17.81 7.55 1.78
N GLU A 221 18.54 8.56 1.30
CA GLU A 221 19.97 8.70 1.59
C GLU A 221 20.24 8.90 3.08
N ARG A 222 19.43 9.72 3.76
CA ARG A 222 19.53 9.88 5.22
C ARG A 222 19.26 8.56 5.96
N ILE A 223 18.27 7.78 5.52
CA ILE A 223 18.01 6.44 6.06
C ILE A 223 19.22 5.53 5.85
N ARG A 224 19.86 5.58 4.67
CA ARG A 224 21.07 4.81 4.35
C ARG A 224 22.24 5.15 5.28
N THR A 225 22.48 6.42 5.56
CA THR A 225 23.64 6.87 6.38
C THR A 225 23.38 6.79 7.87
N ASP A 226 22.16 7.10 8.31
CA ASP A 226 21.83 7.36 9.71
C ASP A 226 20.88 6.29 10.30
N TYR A 227 20.71 5.13 9.64
CA TYR A 227 19.80 4.07 10.07
C TYR A 227 19.88 3.77 11.58
N ASP A 228 21.08 3.55 12.10
CA ASP A 228 21.28 3.18 13.51
C ASP A 228 20.87 4.32 14.46
N VAL A 229 21.00 5.57 14.03
CA VAL A 229 20.57 6.75 14.81
C VAL A 229 19.05 6.90 14.75
N LEU A 230 18.45 6.72 13.56
CA LEU A 230 17.01 6.82 13.35
C LEU A 230 16.24 5.69 14.06
N THR A 231 16.85 4.53 14.22
CA THR A 231 16.24 3.36 14.86
C THR A 231 16.60 3.19 16.33
N ALA A 232 17.57 3.95 16.87
CA ALA A 232 17.93 3.90 18.28
C ALA A 232 16.72 4.20 19.18
N VAL A 233 16.64 3.51 20.32
CA VAL A 233 15.66 3.79 21.37
C VAL A 233 15.97 5.18 21.94
N GLN A 234 15.00 6.10 21.85
CA GLN A 234 15.08 7.32 22.63
C GLN A 234 14.98 6.92 24.11
N THR A 235 16.11 6.98 24.81
CA THR A 235 16.08 6.87 26.26
C THR A 235 15.67 8.23 26.78
N ASP A 236 14.38 8.38 27.08
CA ASP A 236 13.91 9.48 27.90
C ASP A 236 14.67 9.43 29.23
N GLY A 237 15.38 10.52 29.53
CA GLY A 237 16.18 10.68 30.75
C GLY A 237 15.35 10.99 31.99
#